data_AF-A0A2K3PK33-F1
#
_entry.id   AF-A0A2K3PK33-F1
#
_cell.length_a   1.000
_cell.length_b   1.000
_cell.length_c   1.000
_cell.angle_alpha   90.00
_cell.angle_beta   90.00
_cell.angle_gamma   90.00
#
_symmetry.space_group_name_H-M   'P 1'
#
loop_
_entity.id
_entity.type
_entity.pdbx_description
1 polymer ?
#
loop_
_entity_poly.entity_id
_entity_poly.type
_entity_poly.pdbx_seq_one_letter_code
_entity_poly.pdbx_strand_id
1 'polypeptide(L)'
;MAKHDVSRIYEALFTKLGLQKKDLVLYKGTYLQGFNGSTTRPWGFLDVPVTFWDGKKKDLKRTINVQFFVVSRRSVYNCILGKPTFATLGAVPSTVHLKMKYTNAKDEVVTIDADLEGAQKVHKNIQRTINIAAKGE
;
A
#
# COMPACT_ATOMS: atom_id res chain seq x y z
N MET A 1 -19.08 -9.71 6.91
CA MET A 1 -18.78 -8.44 6.21
C MET A 1 -17.27 -8.19 6.30
N ALA A 2 -16.60 -8.00 5.15
CA ALA A 2 -15.20 -8.42 4.88
C ALA A 2 -14.11 -7.85 5.82
N LYS A 3 -13.44 -8.72 6.59
CA LYS A 3 -12.31 -8.38 7.48
C LYS A 3 -10.92 -8.35 6.79
N HIS A 4 -10.85 -8.57 5.47
CA HIS A 4 -9.57 -8.80 4.77
C HIS A 4 -9.16 -7.73 3.75
N ASP A 5 -10.04 -6.80 3.39
CA ASP A 5 -9.84 -5.92 2.24
C ASP A 5 -9.47 -4.47 2.61
N VAL A 6 -8.83 -4.24 3.77
CA VAL A 6 -8.43 -2.89 4.20
C VAL A 6 -7.05 -2.49 3.69
N SER A 7 -6.86 -1.21 3.40
CA SER A 7 -5.55 -0.65 3.04
C SER A 7 -4.62 -0.62 4.26
N ARG A 8 -3.35 -0.96 4.06
CA ARG A 8 -2.34 -1.07 5.10
C ARG A 8 -1.06 -0.36 4.70
N ILE A 9 -0.45 0.35 5.63
CA ILE A 9 0.88 0.94 5.47
C ILE A 9 1.83 0.29 6.48
N TYR A 10 3.03 -0.05 6.03
CA TYR A 10 4.03 -0.66 6.91
C TYR A 10 4.93 0.42 7.51
N GLU A 11 5.44 0.12 8.70
CA GLU A 11 6.29 1.01 9.50
C GLU A 11 7.41 1.70 8.69
N ALA A 12 8.07 0.97 7.79
CA ALA A 12 9.14 1.53 6.97
C ALA A 12 8.68 2.69 6.06
N LEU A 13 7.50 2.57 5.43
CA LEU A 13 6.94 3.66 4.62
C LEU A 13 6.37 4.76 5.52
N PHE A 14 5.67 4.38 6.59
CA PHE A 14 5.10 5.30 7.57
C PHE A 14 6.15 6.30 8.07
N THR A 15 7.30 5.80 8.52
CA THR A 15 8.42 6.63 8.98
C THR A 15 9.04 7.46 7.85
N LYS A 16 9.20 6.90 6.64
CA LYS A 16 9.73 7.63 5.48
C LYS A 16 8.85 8.80 5.04
N LEU A 17 7.54 8.72 5.26
CA LEU A 17 6.60 9.81 5.02
C LEU A 17 6.61 10.88 6.12
N GLY A 18 7.45 10.72 7.17
CA GLY A 18 7.52 11.64 8.30
C GLY A 18 6.33 11.57 9.26
N LEU A 19 5.48 10.54 9.11
CA LEU A 19 4.30 10.34 9.95
C LEU A 19 4.72 9.82 11.33
N GLN A 20 4.01 10.24 12.36
CA GLN A 20 4.30 9.92 13.76
C GLN A 20 3.11 9.23 14.41
N LYS A 21 3.38 8.41 15.44
CA LYS A 21 2.32 7.68 16.16
C LYS A 21 1.25 8.59 16.76
N LYS A 22 1.59 9.85 17.06
CA LYS A 22 0.66 10.87 17.55
C LYS A 22 -0.39 11.29 16.51
N ASP A 23 -0.11 11.08 15.23
CA ASP A 23 -1.02 11.42 14.12
C ASP A 23 -2.06 10.30 13.90
N LEU A 24 -1.95 9.18 14.64
CA LEU A 24 -2.81 8.02 14.49
C LEU A 24 -4.04 8.12 15.37
N VAL A 25 -5.17 7.71 14.80
CA VAL A 25 -6.37 7.40 15.56
C VAL A 25 -6.23 5.99 16.13
N LEU A 26 -6.40 5.87 17.46
CA LEU A 26 -6.29 4.59 18.15
C LEU A 26 -7.37 3.62 17.65
N TYR A 27 -6.92 2.48 17.16
CA TYR A 27 -7.82 1.42 16.74
C TYR A 27 -8.14 0.45 17.89
N LYS A 28 -9.41 0.36 18.27
CA LYS A 28 -9.91 -0.56 19.32
C LYS A 28 -10.60 -1.82 18.77
N GLY A 29 -10.53 -2.06 17.46
CA GLY A 29 -11.15 -3.21 16.82
C GLY A 29 -10.28 -4.47 16.81
N THR A 30 -10.63 -5.42 15.94
CA THR A 30 -10.00 -6.74 15.87
C THR A 30 -8.65 -6.74 15.14
N TYR A 31 -7.80 -7.70 15.45
CA TYR A 31 -6.51 -7.86 14.79
C TYR A 31 -6.67 -8.03 13.28
N LEU A 32 -5.70 -7.51 12.54
CA LEU A 32 -5.60 -7.72 11.10
C LEU A 32 -5.04 -9.11 10.86
N GLN A 33 -5.78 -9.94 10.11
CA GLN A 33 -5.31 -11.24 9.68
C GLN A 33 -4.55 -11.11 8.36
N GLY A 34 -3.39 -11.75 8.27
CA GLY A 34 -2.61 -11.93 7.06
C GLY A 34 -2.97 -13.23 6.35
N PHE A 35 -2.50 -13.37 5.11
CA PHE A 35 -2.78 -14.54 4.27
C PHE A 35 -2.22 -15.87 4.82
N ASN A 36 -1.15 -15.81 5.60
CA ASN A 36 -0.56 -16.96 6.29
C ASN A 36 -1.25 -17.28 7.63
N GLY A 37 -2.45 -16.74 7.88
CA GLY A 37 -3.17 -16.89 9.15
C GLY A 37 -2.61 -16.06 10.30
N SER A 38 -1.44 -15.43 10.15
CA SER A 38 -0.87 -14.59 11.21
C SER A 38 -1.75 -13.39 11.50
N THR A 39 -1.86 -13.03 12.77
CA THR A 39 -2.62 -11.86 13.22
C THR A 39 -1.67 -10.76 13.69
N THR A 40 -1.99 -9.51 13.37
CA THR A 40 -1.22 -8.35 13.83
C THR A 40 -2.15 -7.25 14.31
N ARG A 41 -1.85 -6.70 15.49
CA ARG A 41 -2.53 -5.52 15.99
C ARG A 41 -1.97 -4.29 15.27
N PRO A 42 -2.80 -3.51 14.55
CA PRO A 42 -2.33 -2.24 14.00
C PRO A 42 -2.08 -1.24 15.13
N TRP A 43 -1.13 -0.32 14.94
CA TRP A 43 -0.93 0.78 15.88
C TRP A 43 -2.14 1.72 15.94
N GLY A 44 -2.80 1.88 14.81
CA GLY A 44 -3.95 2.76 14.61
C GLY A 44 -4.24 2.86 13.13
N PHE A 45 -5.06 3.85 12.78
CA PHE A 45 -5.30 4.22 11.39
C PHE A 45 -5.20 5.73 11.20
N LEU A 46 -5.01 6.14 9.95
CA LEU A 46 -5.03 7.52 9.52
C LEU A 46 -5.50 7.62 8.07
N ASP A 47 -6.08 8.76 7.71
CA ASP A 47 -6.43 9.08 6.33
C ASP A 47 -5.27 9.80 5.65
N VAL A 48 -4.82 9.27 4.52
CA VAL A 48 -3.73 9.84 3.73
C VAL A 48 -4.25 10.17 2.32
N PRO A 49 -4.02 11.39 1.80
CA PRO A 49 -4.30 11.70 0.40
C PRO A 49 -3.31 10.94 -0.49
N VAL A 50 -3.82 10.06 -1.36
CA VAL A 50 -3.01 9.29 -2.31
C VAL A 50 -3.31 9.76 -3.72
N THR A 51 -2.27 10.20 -4.41
CA THR A 51 -2.35 10.64 -5.80
C THR A 51 -1.94 9.51 -6.73
N PHE A 52 -2.88 9.09 -7.57
CA PHE A 52 -2.68 8.17 -8.68
C PHE A 52 -2.46 8.99 -9.94
N TRP A 53 -1.48 8.61 -10.76
CA TRP A 53 -1.19 9.31 -12.01
C TRP A 53 -0.48 8.39 -13.00
N ASP A 54 -0.62 8.70 -14.29
CA ASP A 54 0.18 8.09 -15.35
C ASP A 54 1.58 8.72 -15.34
N GLY A 55 2.60 7.91 -15.07
CA GLY A 55 4.00 8.35 -15.00
C GLY A 55 4.52 9.07 -16.24
N LYS A 56 3.83 8.96 -17.39
CA LYS A 56 4.17 9.63 -18.65
C LYS A 56 3.36 10.90 -18.89
N LYS A 57 2.18 11.03 -18.29
CA LYS A 57 1.23 12.13 -18.51
C LYS A 57 0.82 12.76 -17.18
N LYS A 58 1.58 13.77 -16.75
CA LYS A 58 1.41 14.46 -15.45
C LYS A 58 0.02 15.08 -15.23
N ASP A 59 -0.67 15.42 -16.32
CA ASP A 59 -1.98 16.07 -16.25
C ASP A 59 -3.11 15.07 -15.92
N LEU A 60 -2.84 13.76 -16.09
CA LEU A 60 -3.77 12.68 -15.79
C LEU A 60 -3.54 12.15 -14.36
N LYS A 61 -3.94 12.94 -13.36
CA LYS A 61 -3.86 12.57 -11.94
C LYS A 61 -5.21 12.59 -11.24
N ARG A 62 -5.36 11.76 -10.21
CA ARG A 62 -6.50 11.75 -9.31
C ARG A 62 -6.03 11.48 -7.89
N THR A 63 -6.45 12.32 -6.96
CA THR A 63 -6.15 12.17 -5.54
C THR A 63 -7.40 11.72 -4.81
N ILE A 64 -7.27 10.67 -3.99
CA ILE A 64 -8.35 10.19 -3.11
C ILE A 64 -7.80 10.03 -1.69
N ASN A 65 -8.66 10.26 -0.70
CA ASN A 65 -8.31 9.96 0.68
C ASN A 65 -8.41 8.45 0.92
N VAL A 66 -7.33 7.88 1.45
CA VAL A 66 -7.24 6.45 1.75
C VAL A 66 -6.99 6.28 3.24
N GLN A 67 -7.88 5.56 3.90
CA GLN A 67 -7.67 5.13 5.27
C GLN A 67 -6.67 3.97 5.30
N PHE A 68 -5.54 4.19 5.97
CA PHE A 68 -4.52 3.16 6.15
C PHE A 68 -4.46 2.69 7.59
N PHE A 69 -4.44 1.37 7.77
CA PHE A 69 -4.00 0.77 9.03
C PHE A 69 -2.47 0.72 9.08
N VAL A 70 -1.88 1.18 10.19
CA VAL A 70 -0.42 1.12 10.37
C VAL A 70 -0.02 -0.20 11.00
N VAL A 71 0.82 -0.95 10.29
CA VAL A 71 1.30 -2.27 10.71
C VAL A 71 2.78 -2.20 11.09
N SER A 72 3.07 -2.50 12.36
CA SER A 72 4.42 -2.47 12.94
C SER A 72 5.21 -3.76 12.67
N ARG A 73 5.27 -4.15 11.41
CA ARG A 73 6.08 -5.30 10.97
C ARG A 73 6.94 -4.88 9.80
N ARG A 74 8.17 -5.41 9.78
CA ARG A 74 9.00 -5.40 8.57
C ARG A 74 8.25 -6.14 7.48
N SER A 75 8.21 -5.53 6.29
CA SER A 75 7.49 -6.05 5.14
C SER A 75 8.29 -5.76 3.89
N VAL A 76 8.18 -6.64 2.90
CA VAL A 76 8.69 -6.42 1.55
C VAL A 76 7.85 -5.40 0.77
N TYR A 77 6.66 -5.09 1.27
CA TYR A 77 5.75 -4.08 0.73
C TYR A 77 5.84 -2.79 1.54
N ASN A 78 5.73 -1.65 0.86
CA ASN A 78 5.60 -0.34 1.50
C ASN A 78 4.18 -0.11 2.03
N CYS A 79 3.18 -0.41 1.20
CA CYS A 79 1.77 -0.41 1.55
C CYS A 79 1.02 -1.43 0.67
N ILE A 80 -0.19 -1.77 1.07
CA ILE A 80 -1.15 -2.57 0.31
C ILE A 80 -2.43 -1.75 0.22
N LEU A 81 -2.94 -1.57 -1.00
CA LEU A 81 -4.23 -0.93 -1.23
C LEU A 81 -5.32 -2.00 -1.20
N GLY A 82 -6.32 -1.77 -0.35
CA GLY A 82 -7.49 -2.62 -0.23
C GLY A 82 -8.52 -2.36 -1.33
N LYS A 83 -9.49 -3.27 -1.44
CA LYS A 83 -10.59 -3.13 -2.41
C LYS A 83 -11.38 -1.83 -2.28
N PRO A 84 -11.67 -1.29 -1.08
CA PRO A 84 -12.34 0.01 -0.96
C PRO A 84 -11.59 1.14 -1.65
N THR A 85 -10.26 1.14 -1.61
CA THR A 85 -9.45 2.15 -2.32
C THR A 85 -9.62 2.02 -3.83
N PHE A 86 -9.57 0.80 -4.37
CA PHE A 86 -9.79 0.58 -5.80
C PHE A 86 -11.23 0.94 -6.22
N ALA A 87 -12.22 0.63 -5.39
CA ALA A 87 -13.61 0.99 -5.64
C ALA A 87 -13.80 2.51 -5.70
N THR A 88 -13.27 3.25 -4.72
CA THR A 88 -13.31 4.73 -4.72
C THR A 88 -12.61 5.33 -5.93
N LEU A 89 -11.49 4.72 -6.35
CA LEU A 89 -10.77 5.14 -7.54
C LEU A 89 -11.48 4.75 -8.85
N GLY A 90 -12.47 3.84 -8.83
CA GLY A 90 -13.03 3.25 -10.05
C GLY A 90 -11.97 2.44 -10.83
N ALA A 91 -11.06 1.80 -10.10
CA ALA A 91 -9.90 1.16 -10.68
C ALA A 91 -10.17 -0.29 -11.08
N VAL A 92 -9.65 -0.67 -12.25
CA VAL A 92 -9.65 -2.02 -12.79
C VAL A 92 -8.19 -2.52 -12.86
N PRO A 93 -7.74 -3.31 -11.88
CA PRO A 93 -6.43 -3.94 -11.94
C PRO A 93 -6.48 -5.18 -12.83
N SER A 94 -5.45 -5.36 -13.65
CA SER A 94 -5.22 -6.55 -14.45
C SER A 94 -3.85 -7.13 -14.09
N THR A 95 -3.86 -8.26 -13.38
CA THR A 95 -2.65 -8.97 -12.98
C THR A 95 -1.89 -9.56 -14.17
N VAL A 96 -2.61 -10.09 -15.17
CA VAL A 96 -2.01 -10.67 -16.39
C VAL A 96 -1.17 -9.64 -17.16
N HIS A 97 -1.72 -8.44 -17.33
CA HIS A 97 -1.04 -7.35 -18.05
C HIS A 97 -0.16 -6.46 -17.17
N LEU A 98 -0.14 -6.71 -15.85
CA LEU A 98 0.55 -5.87 -14.86
C LEU A 98 0.22 -4.38 -15.00
N LYS A 99 -1.08 -4.08 -15.18
CA LYS A 99 -1.60 -2.72 -15.38
C LYS A 99 -2.80 -2.46 -14.50
N MET A 100 -3.01 -1.21 -14.13
CA MET A 100 -4.23 -0.73 -13.50
C MET A 100 -4.79 0.43 -14.31
N LYS A 101 -6.09 0.39 -14.61
CA LYS A 101 -6.79 1.50 -15.28
C LYS A 101 -7.80 2.13 -14.36
N TYR A 102 -8.04 3.43 -14.52
CA TYR A 102 -9.13 4.16 -13.86
C TYR A 102 -9.52 5.37 -14.71
N THR A 103 -10.69 5.96 -14.47
CA THR A 103 -11.10 7.21 -15.11
C THR A 103 -10.75 8.41 -14.23
N ASN A 104 -10.17 9.44 -14.84
CA ASN A 104 -9.93 10.72 -14.16
C ASN A 104 -11.22 11.57 -14.13
N ALA A 105 -11.14 12.78 -13.57
CA ALA A 105 -12.29 13.69 -13.48
C ALA A 105 -12.78 14.24 -14.83
N LYS A 106 -12.07 13.96 -15.93
CA LYS A 106 -12.43 14.36 -17.30
C LYS A 106 -12.90 13.16 -18.15
N ASP A 107 -13.21 12.04 -17.49
CA ASP A 107 -13.56 10.76 -18.13
C ASP A 107 -12.47 10.17 -19.05
N GLU A 108 -11.22 10.62 -18.89
CA GLU A 108 -10.09 10.07 -19.60
C GLU A 108 -9.59 8.82 -18.88
N VAL A 109 -9.32 7.76 -19.65
CA VAL A 109 -8.75 6.52 -19.13
C VAL A 109 -7.27 6.72 -18.83
N VAL A 110 -6.92 6.62 -17.55
CA VAL A 110 -5.55 6.63 -17.07
C VAL A 110 -5.07 5.20 -16.91
N THR A 111 -3.84 4.92 -17.35
CA THR A 111 -3.20 3.61 -17.19
C THR A 111 -1.96 3.77 -16.32
N ILE A 112 -1.87 2.95 -15.28
CA ILE A 112 -0.68 2.80 -14.44
C ILE A 112 -0.05 1.45 -14.78
N ASP A 113 1.20 1.50 -15.22
CA ASP A 113 2.04 0.33 -15.45
C ASP A 113 2.71 -0.10 -14.14
N ALA A 114 2.71 -1.41 -13.84
CA ALA A 114 3.49 -1.92 -12.74
C ALA A 114 5.00 -1.90 -13.08
N ASP A 115 5.82 -1.48 -12.12
CA ASP A 115 7.27 -1.54 -12.20
C ASP A 115 7.77 -2.89 -11.66
N LEU A 116 7.76 -3.91 -12.53
CA LEU A 116 8.19 -5.26 -12.14
C LEU A 116 9.69 -5.31 -11.83
N GLU A 117 10.52 -4.63 -12.60
CA GLU A 117 11.97 -4.62 -12.41
C GLU A 117 12.34 -3.95 -11.08
N GLY A 118 11.76 -2.79 -10.80
CA GLY A 118 11.92 -2.09 -9.53
C GLY A 118 11.46 -2.94 -8.35
N ALA A 119 10.29 -3.58 -8.46
CA ALA A 119 9.78 -4.48 -7.43
C ALA A 119 10.74 -5.67 -7.17
N GLN A 120 11.27 -6.30 -8.21
CA GLN A 120 12.23 -7.39 -8.08
C GLN A 120 13.55 -6.94 -7.44
N LYS A 121 14.04 -5.75 -7.79
CA LYS A 121 15.25 -5.17 -7.20
C LYS A 121 15.08 -4.91 -5.71
N VAL A 122 13.95 -4.30 -5.31
CA VAL A 122 13.62 -4.08 -3.90
C VAL A 122 13.52 -5.41 -3.14
N HIS A 123 12.83 -6.41 -3.71
CA HIS A 123 12.71 -7.72 -3.08
C HIS A 123 14.09 -8.37 -2.83
N LYS A 124 14.95 -8.41 -3.86
CA LYS A 124 16.31 -8.96 -3.74
C LYS A 124 17.13 -8.25 -2.66
N ASN A 125 17.03 -6.92 -2.57
CA ASN A 125 17.74 -6.14 -1.57
C ASN A 125 17.24 -6.45 -0.15
N ILE A 126 15.92 -6.51 0.06
CA ILE A 126 15.35 -6.83 1.37
C ILE A 126 15.77 -8.24 1.82
N GLN A 127 15.73 -9.23 0.92
CA GLN A 127 16.18 -10.59 1.22
C GLN A 127 17.66 -10.65 1.61
N ARG A 128 18.53 -9.91 0.91
CA ARG A 128 19.95 -9.80 1.29
C ARG A 128 20.12 -9.21 2.68
N THR A 129 19.42 -8.12 3.00
CA THR A 129 19.50 -7.50 4.33
C THR A 129 19.01 -8.44 5.43
N ILE A 130 17.93 -9.18 5.20
CA ILE A 130 17.42 -10.17 6.16
C ILE A 130 18.44 -11.30 6.38
N ASN A 131 19.04 -11.82 5.31
CA ASN A 131 20.03 -12.90 5.41
C ASN A 131 21.33 -12.47 6.09
N ILE A 132 21.75 -11.21 5.93
CA ILE A 132 22.91 -10.66 6.64
C ILE A 132 22.59 -10.54 8.13
N ALA A 133 21.41 -10.01 8.48
CA ALA A 133 21.00 -9.88 9.88
C ALA A 133 20.89 -11.23 10.60
N ALA A 134 20.53 -12.31 9.88
CA ALA A 134 20.42 -13.67 10.42
C ALA A 134 21.77 -14.41 10.53
N LYS A 135 22.85 -13.90 9.94
CA LYS A 135 24.21 -14.49 10.01
C LYS A 135 25.14 -13.79 11.00
N GLY A 136 24.68 -12.72 11.64
CA GLY A 136 25.43 -11.94 12.61
C GLY A 136 25.16 -12.31 14.07
N GLU A 137 24.53 -13.46 14.33
CA GLU A 137 24.38 -14.09 15.65
C GLU A 137 25.26 -15.35 15.73
#